data_AF-A0AA88XVX2-F1
#
_entry.id   AF-A0AA88XVX2-F1
#
_cell.length_a   1.000
_cell.length_b   1.000
_cell.length_c   1.000
_cell.angle_alpha   90.00
_cell.angle_beta   90.00
_cell.angle_gamma   90.00
#
_symmetry.space_group_name_H-M   'P 1'
#
loop_
_entity.id
_entity.type
_entity.pdbx_description
1 polymer ?
#
loop_
_entity_poly.entity_id
_entity_poly.type
_entity_poly.pdbx_seq_one_letter_code
_entity_poly.pdbx_strand_id
1 'polypeptide(L)'
;MEDLSPAHGESLGLKKKLNSCVENLMKNSDFTILLRKLVISNGGHCIGVPFTNALVIADFLYDDSKCLKTESFTEIFLTGCKIIMGYVLRDEQPKDPMLKKCLDQLLGFISNIKASEKGLKCEGKVKESLWMTRIIVHYLAALSVLGEFQFDKYTKDKPTQCSCSCRHKVSYTDTNIGNPHTWYGKLDVVLGCFNYDRKEDSPVAVTKVADDTLQEISDEACSSFDTANDDSSGGKTQAEVKVSPFDAGLSQVQAQTIVFSFYQRKRHPEVGLVPSIAVRRTHIHRALGDSGNYFYDCHKDIYLLSKEMPLFQGKDGSLNFVTLVATWLVVNYKQLMTGATEEIEKDVKFGLMDAFSSDSLDYYKSGIEMTPFDTDNHDDFSTLIGVPTSQRDYATAKLMKSNWL
;
A
#
# COMPACT_ATOMS: atom_id res chain seq x y z
N MET A 1 -2.23 -2.34 -52.41
CA MET A 1 -2.02 -1.38 -51.31
C MET A 1 -3.06 -1.78 -50.28
N GLU A 2 -2.70 -2.71 -49.40
CA GLU A 2 -3.63 -3.29 -48.44
C GLU A 2 -3.89 -2.28 -47.32
N ASP A 3 -5.16 -1.91 -47.15
CA ASP A 3 -5.64 -1.11 -46.02
C ASP A 3 -5.40 -1.89 -44.72
N LEU A 4 -4.34 -1.50 -44.00
CA LEU A 4 -4.13 -1.92 -42.62
C LEU A 4 -5.21 -1.27 -41.75
N SER A 5 -6.12 -2.10 -41.26
CA SER A 5 -7.19 -1.73 -40.32
C SER A 5 -6.68 -0.86 -39.15
N PRO A 6 -7.42 0.19 -38.73
CA PRO A 6 -7.07 1.08 -37.60
C PRO A 6 -6.73 0.33 -36.30
N ALA A 7 -7.34 -0.84 -36.07
CA ALA A 7 -7.12 -1.67 -34.89
C ALA A 7 -5.68 -2.22 -34.79
N HIS A 8 -4.98 -2.38 -35.93
CA HIS A 8 -3.61 -2.90 -35.96
C HIS A 8 -2.60 -1.84 -35.51
N GLY A 9 -2.86 -0.56 -35.81
CA GLY A 9 -2.01 0.57 -35.39
C GLY A 9 -2.08 0.85 -33.89
N GLU A 10 -3.26 0.76 -33.29
CA GLU A 10 -3.46 0.98 -31.84
C GLU A 10 -2.82 -0.12 -30.98
N SER A 11 -2.94 -1.39 -31.41
CA SER A 11 -2.31 -2.53 -30.74
C SER A 11 -0.78 -2.43 -30.72
N LEU A 12 -0.18 -2.01 -31.84
CA LEU A 12 1.27 -1.80 -31.94
C LEU A 12 1.76 -0.66 -31.04
N GLY A 13 0.99 0.42 -30.93
CA GLY A 13 1.28 1.55 -30.04
C GLY A 13 1.26 1.16 -28.56
N LEU A 14 0.30 0.34 -28.15
CA LEU A 14 0.20 -0.17 -26.78
C LEU A 14 1.38 -1.09 -26.42
N LYS A 15 1.73 -2.04 -27.29
CA LYS A 15 2.86 -2.94 -27.06
C LYS A 15 4.18 -2.17 -26.89
N LYS A 16 4.42 -1.15 -27.72
CA LYS A 16 5.59 -0.27 -27.58
C LYS A 16 5.63 0.44 -26.23
N LYS A 17 4.48 0.94 -25.74
CA LYS A 17 4.38 1.56 -24.41
C LYS A 17 4.68 0.57 -23.29
N LEU A 18 4.10 -0.63 -23.35
CA LEU A 18 4.36 -1.69 -22.37
C LEU A 18 5.84 -2.11 -22.36
N ASN A 19 6.44 -2.29 -23.53
CA ASN A 19 7.88 -2.59 -23.64
C ASN A 19 8.73 -1.53 -22.94
N SER A 20 8.50 -0.26 -23.29
CA SER A 20 9.23 0.87 -22.72
C SER A 20 9.05 0.96 -21.21
N CYS A 21 7.88 0.58 -20.68
CA CYS A 21 7.64 0.62 -19.25
C CYS A 21 8.38 -0.49 -18.50
N VAL A 22 8.42 -1.71 -19.03
CA VAL A 22 9.23 -2.78 -18.45
C VAL A 22 10.71 -2.42 -18.51
N GLU A 23 11.19 -1.88 -19.63
CA GLU A 23 12.57 -1.40 -19.74
C GLU A 23 12.89 -0.30 -18.74
N ASN A 24 11.96 0.64 -18.50
CA ASN A 24 12.11 1.67 -17.48
C ASN A 24 12.14 1.07 -16.07
N LEU A 25 11.27 0.13 -15.73
CA LEU A 25 11.30 -0.56 -14.42
C LEU A 25 12.62 -1.33 -14.22
N MET A 26 13.22 -1.84 -15.30
CA MET A 26 14.49 -2.56 -15.25
C MET A 26 15.69 -1.63 -15.07
N LYS A 27 15.75 -0.52 -15.82
CA LYS A 27 16.97 0.28 -15.97
C LYS A 27 16.96 1.61 -15.24
N ASN A 28 15.79 2.16 -14.93
CA ASN A 28 15.71 3.49 -14.35
C ASN A 28 15.92 3.42 -12.83
N SER A 29 16.90 4.19 -12.34
CA SER A 29 17.24 4.31 -10.93
C SER A 29 16.10 4.79 -10.03
N ASP A 30 15.08 5.41 -10.61
CA ASP A 30 13.88 5.89 -9.91
C ASP A 30 12.94 4.72 -9.54
N PHE A 31 13.03 3.59 -10.25
CA PHE A 31 12.22 2.39 -10.01
C PHE A 31 13.10 1.28 -9.43
N THR A 32 13.69 1.57 -8.28
CA THR A 32 14.52 0.65 -7.53
C THR A 32 13.89 0.28 -6.20
N ILE A 33 14.28 -0.89 -5.71
CA ILE A 33 13.96 -1.40 -4.40
C ILE A 33 15.18 -1.24 -3.51
N LEU A 34 14.94 -0.75 -2.31
CA LEU A 34 15.93 -0.46 -1.29
C LEU A 34 15.81 -1.51 -0.19
N LEU A 35 16.93 -2.15 0.14
CA LEU A 35 16.98 -3.07 1.26
C LEU A 35 17.10 -2.28 2.56
N ARG A 36 16.36 -2.72 3.58
CA ARG A 36 16.33 -2.06 4.89
C ARG A 36 16.88 -2.98 5.96
N LYS A 37 17.46 -2.37 6.99
CA LYS A 37 17.90 -3.03 8.22
C LYS A 37 17.23 -2.38 9.41
N LEU A 38 16.66 -3.17 10.30
CA LEU A 38 16.07 -2.70 11.53
C LEU A 38 17.16 -2.14 12.46
N VAL A 39 16.91 -0.97 13.01
CA VAL A 39 17.77 -0.30 14.00
C VAL A 39 17.10 -0.31 15.35
N ILE A 40 15.84 0.15 15.41
CA ILE A 40 15.06 0.26 16.65
C ILE A 40 13.63 -0.20 16.38
N SER A 41 13.06 -0.94 17.32
CA SER A 41 11.65 -1.34 17.30
C SER A 41 11.09 -1.44 18.71
N ASN A 42 9.81 -1.08 18.87
CA ASN A 42 9.05 -1.37 20.09
C ASN A 42 8.07 -2.56 19.96
N GLY A 43 8.14 -3.34 18.87
CA GLY A 43 7.25 -4.49 18.65
C GLY A 43 7.60 -5.74 19.48
N GLY A 44 8.84 -5.81 19.98
CA GLY A 44 9.40 -6.98 20.66
C GLY A 44 9.15 -7.08 22.17
N HIS A 45 8.36 -6.18 22.75
CA HIS A 45 8.26 -6.04 24.21
C HIS A 45 7.19 -6.92 24.89
N CYS A 46 6.51 -7.81 24.14
CA CYS A 46 5.39 -8.64 24.63
C CYS A 46 4.21 -7.85 25.24
N ILE A 47 4.17 -6.54 25.00
CA ILE A 47 3.12 -5.62 25.39
C ILE A 47 2.51 -5.09 24.10
N GLY A 48 1.19 -5.09 24.03
CA GLY A 48 0.45 -4.59 22.88
C GLY A 48 0.80 -3.12 22.60
N VAL A 49 1.21 -2.84 21.37
CA VAL A 49 1.45 -1.47 20.90
C VAL A 49 0.54 -1.18 19.71
N PRO A 50 -0.35 -0.18 19.79
CA PRO A 50 -1.19 0.17 18.65
C PRO A 50 -0.33 0.71 17.50
N PHE A 51 -0.72 0.46 16.25
CA PHE A 51 0.04 0.90 15.06
C PHE A 51 0.33 2.41 15.06
N THR A 52 -0.57 3.23 15.61
CA THR A 52 -0.38 4.68 15.73
C THR A 52 0.77 5.07 16.66
N ASN A 53 1.16 4.18 17.57
CA ASN A 53 2.26 4.34 18.53
C ASN A 53 3.44 3.42 18.20
N ALA A 54 3.44 2.78 17.03
CA ALA A 54 4.55 1.96 16.60
C ALA A 54 5.81 2.82 16.43
N LEU A 55 6.93 2.33 16.96
CA LEU A 55 8.26 2.88 16.71
C LEU A 55 9.01 1.84 15.89
N VAL A 56 9.29 2.17 14.62
CA VAL A 56 10.11 1.36 13.74
C VAL A 56 11.11 2.29 13.06
N ILE A 57 12.38 2.13 13.40
CA ILE A 57 13.46 2.84 12.73
C ILE A 57 14.25 1.79 11.99
N ALA A 58 14.23 1.89 10.67
CA ALA A 58 15.07 1.09 9.80
C ALA A 58 16.06 2.00 9.08
N ASP A 59 17.30 1.55 8.90
CA ASP A 59 18.27 2.20 8.04
C ASP A 59 18.29 1.52 6.67
N PHE A 60 18.98 2.13 5.72
CA PHE A 60 19.30 1.51 4.45
C PHE A 60 20.55 0.64 4.56
N LEU A 61 20.61 -0.41 3.75
CA LEU A 61 21.85 -1.16 3.55
C LEU A 61 22.75 -0.45 2.55
N TYR A 62 24.04 -0.43 2.84
CA TYR A 62 25.09 0.08 1.98
C TYR A 62 26.06 -1.05 1.64
N ASP A 63 26.59 -1.04 0.42
CA ASP A 63 27.66 -1.95 0.01
C ASP A 63 29.03 -1.51 0.55
N ASP A 64 30.06 -2.32 0.27
CA ASP A 64 31.45 -2.06 0.69
C ASP A 64 32.01 -0.71 0.16
N SER A 65 31.42 -0.19 -0.92
CA SER A 65 31.77 1.12 -1.50
C SER A 65 31.00 2.28 -0.90
N LYS A 66 30.18 2.03 0.13
CA LYS A 66 29.23 2.98 0.75
C LYS A 66 28.15 3.46 -0.21
N CYS A 67 27.90 2.74 -1.29
CA CYS A 67 26.76 2.98 -2.16
C CYS A 67 25.53 2.27 -1.60
N LEU A 68 24.37 2.89 -1.77
CA LEU A 68 23.10 2.34 -1.34
C LEU A 68 22.86 1.01 -2.06
N LYS A 69 22.60 -0.07 -1.31
CA LYS A 69 22.28 -1.34 -1.94
C LYS A 69 20.86 -1.28 -2.51
N THR A 70 20.77 -1.35 -3.83
CA THR A 70 19.51 -1.26 -4.56
C THR A 70 19.38 -2.36 -5.58
N GLU A 71 18.16 -2.85 -5.75
CA GLU A 71 17.81 -3.82 -6.79
C GLU A 71 16.78 -3.21 -7.74
N SER A 72 16.69 -3.71 -8.98
CA SER A 72 15.60 -3.30 -9.87
C SER A 72 14.26 -3.74 -9.28
N PHE A 73 13.23 -2.91 -9.43
CA PHE A 73 11.88 -3.27 -9.04
C PHE A 73 11.38 -4.56 -9.71
N THR A 74 11.88 -4.87 -10.91
CA THR A 74 11.47 -6.06 -11.67
C THR A 74 12.03 -7.38 -11.11
N GLU A 75 13.08 -7.34 -10.30
CA GLU A 75 13.74 -8.55 -9.77
C GLU A 75 12.82 -9.39 -8.90
N ILE A 76 11.92 -8.75 -8.14
CA ILE A 76 10.94 -9.47 -7.32
C ILE A 76 9.66 -9.85 -8.10
N PHE A 77 9.53 -9.42 -9.36
CA PHE A 77 8.34 -9.58 -10.21
C PHE A 77 8.64 -10.24 -11.57
N LEU A 78 9.63 -11.13 -11.62
CA LEU A 78 10.08 -11.73 -12.89
C LEU A 78 8.95 -12.45 -13.64
N THR A 79 8.01 -13.08 -12.93
CA THR A 79 6.83 -13.72 -13.57
C THR A 79 5.96 -12.69 -14.28
N GLY A 80 5.60 -11.59 -13.62
CA GLY A 80 4.83 -10.51 -14.24
C GLY A 80 5.54 -9.86 -15.43
N CYS A 81 6.85 -9.63 -15.32
CA CYS A 81 7.64 -9.10 -16.43
C CYS A 81 7.69 -10.08 -17.62
N LYS A 82 7.89 -11.39 -17.37
CA LYS A 82 7.87 -12.41 -18.44
C LYS A 82 6.54 -12.46 -19.17
N ILE A 83 5.41 -12.29 -18.47
CA ILE A 83 4.07 -12.23 -19.06
C ILE A 83 3.95 -11.03 -20.01
N ILE A 84 4.31 -9.83 -19.54
CA ILE A 84 4.25 -8.63 -20.39
C ILE A 84 5.16 -8.79 -21.60
N MET A 85 6.41 -9.23 -21.41
CA MET A 85 7.37 -9.37 -22.49
C MET A 85 6.96 -10.46 -23.49
N GLY A 86 6.34 -11.56 -23.04
CA GLY A 86 5.78 -12.58 -23.93
C GLY A 86 4.67 -12.04 -24.81
N TYR A 87 3.73 -11.29 -24.23
CA TYR A 87 2.66 -10.63 -24.97
C TYR A 87 3.21 -9.59 -25.97
N VAL A 88 4.14 -8.75 -25.52
CA VAL A 88 4.69 -7.63 -26.32
C VAL A 88 5.57 -8.12 -27.47
N LEU A 89 6.47 -9.08 -27.22
CA LEU A 89 7.47 -9.51 -28.19
C LEU A 89 7.01 -10.67 -29.07
N ARG A 90 6.12 -11.53 -28.56
CA ARG A 90 5.77 -12.81 -29.20
C ARG A 90 4.27 -13.01 -29.39
N ASP A 91 3.44 -12.05 -28.99
CA ASP A 91 1.98 -12.21 -28.99
C ASP A 91 1.49 -13.42 -28.18
N GLU A 92 2.29 -13.82 -27.18
CA GLU A 92 2.00 -14.98 -26.36
C GLU A 92 1.03 -14.64 -25.24
N GLN A 93 0.05 -15.52 -25.06
CA GLN A 93 -0.85 -15.50 -23.91
C GLN A 93 -0.35 -16.49 -22.85
N PRO A 94 -0.45 -16.16 -21.54
CA PRO A 94 -0.14 -17.10 -20.49
C PRO A 94 -0.99 -18.37 -20.60
N LYS A 95 -0.37 -19.54 -20.43
CA LYS A 95 -1.07 -20.84 -20.41
C LYS A 95 -1.89 -21.03 -19.14
N ASP A 96 -1.40 -20.50 -18.03
CA ASP A 96 -2.11 -20.52 -16.75
C ASP A 96 -3.34 -19.57 -16.82
N PRO A 97 -4.56 -20.07 -16.51
CA PRO A 97 -5.77 -19.27 -16.61
C PRO A 97 -5.77 -18.02 -15.71
N MET A 98 -5.16 -18.09 -14.53
CA MET A 98 -5.12 -16.98 -13.59
C MET A 98 -4.12 -15.92 -14.05
N LEU A 99 -2.95 -16.31 -14.54
CA LEU A 99 -1.97 -15.40 -15.15
C LEU A 99 -2.53 -14.71 -16.40
N LYS A 100 -3.31 -15.44 -17.21
CA LYS A 100 -4.03 -14.86 -18.35
C LYS A 100 -5.03 -13.81 -17.87
N LYS A 101 -5.81 -14.11 -16.83
CA LYS A 101 -6.74 -13.14 -16.22
C LYS A 101 -6.02 -11.90 -15.70
N CYS A 102 -4.82 -12.04 -15.10
CA CYS A 102 -3.98 -10.88 -14.71
C CYS A 102 -3.63 -9.99 -15.90
N LEU A 103 -3.19 -10.58 -17.02
CA LEU A 103 -2.85 -9.83 -18.23
C LEU A 103 -4.08 -9.17 -18.85
N ASP A 104 -5.19 -9.90 -18.98
CA ASP A 104 -6.45 -9.38 -19.52
C ASP A 104 -6.96 -8.20 -18.69
N GLN A 105 -6.83 -8.25 -17.35
CA GLN A 105 -7.18 -7.15 -16.46
C GLN A 105 -6.32 -5.90 -16.71
N LEU A 106 -5.00 -6.05 -16.88
CA LEU A 106 -4.11 -4.94 -17.20
C LEU A 106 -4.49 -4.30 -18.54
N LEU A 107 -4.67 -5.12 -19.57
CA LEU A 107 -5.02 -4.65 -20.91
C LEU A 107 -6.38 -3.96 -20.92
N GLY A 108 -7.38 -4.53 -20.25
CA GLY A 108 -8.71 -3.95 -20.08
C GLY A 108 -8.68 -2.62 -19.33
N PHE A 109 -7.83 -2.48 -18.30
CA PHE A 109 -7.62 -1.22 -17.62
C PHE A 109 -6.99 -0.17 -18.54
N ILE A 110 -5.95 -0.53 -19.29
CA ILE A 110 -5.27 0.40 -20.19
C ILE A 110 -6.19 0.88 -21.31
N SER A 111 -7.00 -0.01 -21.89
CA SER A 111 -8.01 0.35 -22.88
C SER A 111 -9.03 1.37 -22.33
N ASN A 112 -9.30 1.33 -21.02
CA ASN A 112 -10.23 2.23 -20.33
C ASN A 112 -9.55 3.31 -19.48
N ILE A 113 -8.25 3.56 -19.69
CA ILE A 113 -7.44 4.42 -18.81
C ILE A 113 -8.02 5.83 -18.65
N LYS A 114 -8.67 6.37 -19.69
CA LYS A 114 -9.30 7.70 -19.66
C LYS A 114 -10.49 7.77 -18.71
N ALA A 115 -11.26 6.69 -18.57
CA ALA A 115 -12.34 6.61 -17.60
C ALA A 115 -11.79 6.59 -16.16
N SER A 116 -10.72 5.83 -15.94
CA SER A 116 -10.01 5.79 -14.65
C SER A 116 -9.41 7.14 -14.28
N GLU A 117 -8.71 7.80 -15.21
CA GLU A 117 -8.19 9.16 -15.03
C GLU A 117 -9.30 10.16 -14.68
N LYS A 118 -10.47 10.06 -15.33
CA LYS A 118 -11.64 10.91 -15.01
C LYS A 118 -12.18 10.62 -13.60
N GLY A 119 -12.24 9.36 -13.19
CA GLY A 119 -12.63 8.96 -11.83
C GLY A 119 -11.67 9.45 -10.74
N LEU A 120 -10.39 9.59 -11.08
CA LEU A 120 -9.34 10.14 -10.21
C LEU A 120 -9.24 11.66 -10.26
N LYS A 121 -9.96 12.36 -11.14
CA LYS A 121 -9.98 13.82 -11.14
C LYS A 121 -10.87 14.35 -10.02
N CYS A 122 -10.32 15.28 -9.26
CA CYS A 122 -10.97 15.94 -8.15
C CYS A 122 -10.80 17.45 -8.28
N GLU A 123 -11.90 18.18 -8.26
CA GLU A 123 -11.89 19.64 -8.21
C GLU A 123 -11.84 20.10 -6.75
N GLY A 124 -10.92 21.03 -6.44
CA GLY A 124 -10.80 21.64 -5.11
C GLY A 124 -10.21 20.75 -4.01
N LYS A 125 -10.37 21.20 -2.74
CA LYS A 125 -9.92 20.47 -1.55
C LYS A 125 -10.88 19.32 -1.23
N VAL A 126 -10.58 18.14 -1.75
CA VAL A 126 -11.35 16.92 -1.43
C VAL A 126 -11.04 16.41 -0.01
N LYS A 127 -11.94 15.69 0.64
CA LYS A 127 -11.62 14.99 1.91
C LYS A 127 -10.74 13.77 1.65
N GLU A 128 -9.95 13.35 2.64
CA GLU A 128 -9.07 12.17 2.50
C GLU A 128 -9.84 10.89 2.20
N SER A 129 -10.93 10.61 2.92
CA SER A 129 -11.77 9.42 2.72
C SER A 129 -12.37 9.33 1.30
N LEU A 130 -12.77 10.47 0.74
CA LEU A 130 -13.28 10.57 -0.63
C LEU A 130 -12.17 10.31 -1.66
N TRP A 131 -10.96 10.79 -1.39
CA TRP A 131 -9.81 10.57 -2.27
C TRP A 131 -9.36 9.11 -2.25
N MET A 132 -9.26 8.53 -1.05
CA MET A 132 -8.98 7.11 -0.86
C MET A 132 -9.99 6.25 -1.61
N THR A 133 -11.29 6.55 -1.48
CA THR A 133 -12.35 5.86 -2.24
C THR A 133 -12.11 5.87 -3.75
N ARG A 134 -11.70 7.01 -4.31
CA ARG A 134 -11.43 7.12 -5.75
C ARG A 134 -10.21 6.32 -6.17
N ILE A 135 -9.13 6.35 -5.40
CA ILE A 135 -7.93 5.54 -5.67
C ILE A 135 -8.27 4.04 -5.62
N ILE A 136 -9.01 3.61 -4.60
CA ILE A 136 -9.40 2.20 -4.50
C ILE A 136 -10.25 1.79 -5.69
N VAL A 137 -11.34 2.52 -5.98
CA VAL A 137 -12.31 2.12 -7.03
C VAL A 137 -11.72 2.25 -8.44
N HIS A 138 -11.06 3.37 -8.75
CA HIS A 138 -10.63 3.68 -10.12
C HIS A 138 -9.19 3.30 -10.44
N TYR A 139 -8.43 2.81 -9.46
CA TYR A 139 -7.03 2.46 -9.66
C TYR A 139 -6.67 1.10 -9.06
N LEU A 140 -6.66 0.96 -7.74
CA LEU A 140 -6.14 -0.28 -7.11
C LEU A 140 -7.05 -1.50 -7.35
N ALA A 141 -8.34 -1.39 -7.08
CA ALA A 141 -9.30 -2.47 -7.32
C ALA A 141 -9.47 -2.73 -8.82
N ALA A 142 -9.46 -1.67 -9.65
CA ALA A 142 -9.56 -1.78 -11.09
C ALA A 142 -8.33 -2.45 -11.75
N LEU A 143 -7.16 -2.45 -11.11
CA LEU A 143 -5.97 -3.19 -11.55
C LEU A 143 -5.87 -4.59 -10.93
N SER A 144 -6.62 -4.87 -9.88
CA SER A 144 -6.64 -6.17 -9.21
C SER A 144 -7.54 -7.16 -9.95
N VAL A 145 -7.07 -8.40 -10.10
CA VAL A 145 -7.85 -9.49 -10.71
C VAL A 145 -9.07 -9.88 -9.88
N LEU A 146 -9.01 -9.67 -8.56
CA LEU A 146 -10.14 -9.93 -7.68
C LEU A 146 -11.10 -8.75 -7.65
N GLY A 147 -10.59 -7.52 -7.72
CA GLY A 147 -11.39 -6.29 -7.69
C GLY A 147 -12.15 -6.05 -6.38
N GLU A 148 -11.99 -6.94 -5.39
CA GLU A 148 -12.62 -6.86 -4.08
C GLU A 148 -11.78 -5.99 -3.13
N PHE A 149 -12.46 -5.18 -2.32
CA PHE A 149 -11.85 -4.34 -1.31
C PHE A 149 -12.80 -4.12 -0.13
N GLN A 150 -12.23 -3.83 1.03
CA GLN A 150 -12.98 -3.47 2.23
C GLN A 150 -12.30 -2.31 2.94
N PHE A 151 -13.08 -1.28 3.29
CA PHE A 151 -12.62 -0.18 4.13
C PHE A 151 -12.79 -0.53 5.61
N ASP A 152 -11.98 0.08 6.47
CA ASP A 152 -12.18 -0.03 7.91
C ASP A 152 -13.50 0.60 8.38
N LYS A 153 -14.26 -0.13 9.18
CA LYS A 153 -15.53 0.34 9.74
C LYS A 153 -15.36 1.49 10.73
N TYR A 154 -14.16 1.94 11.07
CA TYR A 154 -13.92 3.14 11.89
C TYR A 154 -13.29 4.29 11.10
N THR A 155 -13.15 4.17 9.77
CA THR A 155 -12.75 5.29 8.91
C THR A 155 -13.66 6.51 9.14
N LYS A 156 -13.06 7.69 9.30
CA LYS A 156 -13.78 8.97 9.43
C LYS A 156 -14.46 9.32 8.10
N ASP A 157 -15.61 9.99 8.16
CA ASP A 157 -16.36 10.43 6.98
C ASP A 157 -16.58 9.27 5.98
N LYS A 158 -17.39 8.27 6.32
CA LYS A 158 -17.62 7.04 5.55
C LYS A 158 -18.48 7.25 4.30
N PRO A 159 -17.90 7.45 3.09
CA PRO A 159 -18.72 7.47 1.89
C PRO A 159 -19.39 6.12 1.66
N THR A 160 -20.70 6.12 1.50
CA THR A 160 -21.45 4.91 1.11
C THR A 160 -21.20 4.50 -0.35
N GLN A 161 -20.75 5.46 -1.16
CA GLN A 161 -20.44 5.27 -2.57
C GLN A 161 -19.33 6.23 -3.04
N CYS A 162 -18.67 5.87 -4.13
CA CYS A 162 -17.73 6.77 -4.80
C CYS A 162 -18.41 8.09 -5.17
N SER A 163 -17.74 9.21 -4.89
CA SER A 163 -18.25 10.57 -5.17
C SER A 163 -18.23 10.94 -6.65
N CYS A 164 -17.87 10.00 -7.53
CA CYS A 164 -17.88 10.16 -8.98
C CYS A 164 -19.24 9.70 -9.56
N SER A 165 -19.49 9.98 -10.84
CA SER A 165 -20.72 9.56 -11.53
C SER A 165 -20.94 8.03 -11.55
N CYS A 166 -19.88 7.26 -11.32
CA CYS A 166 -19.88 5.81 -11.18
C CYS A 166 -20.73 5.29 -10.01
N ARG A 167 -20.87 6.06 -8.92
CA ARG A 167 -21.61 5.69 -7.69
C ARG A 167 -21.29 4.27 -7.18
N HIS A 168 -20.06 3.81 -7.36
CA HIS A 168 -19.64 2.48 -6.94
C HIS A 168 -19.80 2.36 -5.41
N LYS A 169 -20.53 1.35 -4.94
CA LYS A 169 -20.81 1.16 -3.51
C LYS A 169 -19.54 0.78 -2.76
N VAL A 170 -19.40 1.31 -1.55
CA VAL A 170 -18.27 1.04 -0.67
C VAL A 170 -18.73 0.17 0.49
N SER A 171 -18.01 -0.92 0.75
CA SER A 171 -18.26 -1.78 1.90
C SER A 171 -17.23 -1.54 3.00
N TYR A 172 -17.68 -1.74 4.23
CA TYR A 172 -16.92 -1.52 5.45
C TYR A 172 -16.90 -2.79 6.28
N THR A 173 -15.74 -3.12 6.85
CA THR A 173 -15.55 -4.25 7.75
C THR A 173 -14.59 -3.88 8.87
N ASP A 174 -14.50 -4.72 9.89
CA ASP A 174 -13.44 -4.58 10.88
C ASP A 174 -12.11 -5.04 10.27
N THR A 175 -11.17 -4.11 10.09
CA THR A 175 -9.83 -4.42 9.56
C THR A 175 -8.78 -4.52 10.65
N ASN A 176 -9.21 -4.63 11.92
CA ASN A 176 -8.31 -4.82 13.03
C ASN A 176 -7.49 -6.10 12.84
N ILE A 177 -6.18 -5.98 13.08
CA ILE A 177 -5.20 -7.03 12.89
C ILE A 177 -4.10 -6.88 13.93
N GLY A 178 -3.58 -8.00 14.42
CA GLY A 178 -2.44 -8.02 15.34
C GLY A 178 -2.64 -9.01 16.47
N ASN A 179 -1.98 -8.73 17.59
CA ASN A 179 -2.13 -9.46 18.84
C ASN A 179 -1.94 -8.48 20.03
N PRO A 180 -2.67 -8.65 21.14
CA PRO A 180 -2.49 -7.82 22.35
C PRO A 180 -1.09 -7.85 23.00
N HIS A 181 -0.19 -8.71 22.52
CA HIS A 181 1.21 -8.80 22.95
C HIS A 181 2.21 -8.32 21.88
N THR A 182 1.72 -7.82 20.74
CA THR A 182 2.56 -7.35 19.62
C THR A 182 2.04 -6.00 19.12
N TRP A 183 2.47 -5.57 17.92
CA TRP A 183 1.74 -4.52 17.23
C TRP A 183 0.32 -4.96 16.88
N TYR A 184 -0.64 -4.04 17.01
CA TYR A 184 -2.02 -4.26 16.64
C TYR A 184 -2.70 -2.96 16.15
N GLY A 185 -3.82 -3.08 15.46
CA GLY A 185 -4.63 -1.95 15.05
C GLY A 185 -5.29 -2.18 13.70
N LYS A 186 -5.80 -1.10 13.10
CA LYS A 186 -6.64 -1.16 11.89
C LYS A 186 -5.83 -0.84 10.64
N LEU A 187 -6.15 -1.51 9.54
CA LEU A 187 -5.68 -1.17 8.20
C LEU A 187 -6.73 -0.29 7.51
N ASP A 188 -6.32 0.78 6.82
CA ASP A 188 -7.30 1.70 6.21
C ASP A 188 -8.18 1.01 5.15
N VAL A 189 -7.54 0.20 4.30
CA VAL A 189 -8.19 -0.59 3.25
C VAL A 189 -7.45 -1.90 3.09
N VAL A 190 -8.19 -2.97 2.87
CA VAL A 190 -7.63 -4.27 2.48
C VAL A 190 -8.16 -4.65 1.09
N LEU A 191 -7.30 -5.22 0.24
CA LEU A 191 -7.63 -5.67 -1.11
C LEU A 191 -7.64 -7.20 -1.21
N GLY A 192 -8.59 -7.77 -1.96
CA GLY A 192 -8.69 -9.21 -2.23
C GLY A 192 -9.84 -9.91 -1.52
N CYS A 193 -9.85 -11.25 -1.55
CA CYS A 193 -11.01 -12.04 -1.12
C CYS A 193 -11.05 -12.28 0.40
N PHE A 194 -12.13 -11.81 1.02
CA PHE A 194 -12.41 -11.91 2.46
C PHE A 194 -13.48 -12.95 2.73
N ASN A 195 -13.14 -14.24 2.64
CA ASN A 195 -14.03 -15.25 3.18
C ASN A 195 -13.68 -15.50 4.65
N TYR A 196 -14.07 -14.54 5.49
CA TYR A 196 -14.51 -14.86 6.83
C TYR A 196 -15.95 -15.38 6.67
N ASP A 197 -16.15 -16.69 6.82
CA ASP A 197 -17.48 -17.31 6.95
C ASP A 197 -18.46 -17.25 5.76
N ARG A 198 -17.99 -17.35 4.50
CA ARG A 198 -18.86 -17.88 3.44
C ARG A 198 -18.66 -19.39 3.34
N LYS A 199 -19.59 -20.15 3.94
CA LYS A 199 -19.90 -21.49 3.43
C LYS A 199 -20.16 -21.33 1.92
N GLU A 200 -19.41 -22.08 1.12
CA GLU A 200 -19.59 -22.18 -0.32
C GLU A 200 -21.08 -22.46 -0.61
N ASP A 201 -21.82 -21.44 -1.04
CA ASP A 201 -23.13 -21.55 -1.72
C ASP A 201 -23.68 -20.14 -2.01
N SER A 202 -23.06 -19.40 -2.93
CA SER A 202 -23.81 -18.41 -3.73
C SER A 202 -23.03 -17.95 -4.96
N PRO A 203 -23.66 -17.92 -6.15
CA PRO A 203 -22.98 -17.66 -7.40
C PRO A 203 -22.60 -16.18 -7.56
N VAL A 204 -21.41 -16.00 -8.13
CA VAL A 204 -20.76 -14.75 -8.53
C VAL A 204 -21.72 -13.85 -9.32
N ALA A 205 -22.05 -12.68 -8.76
CA ALA A 205 -22.75 -11.63 -9.49
C ALA A 205 -21.74 -10.93 -10.42
N VAL A 206 -21.70 -11.37 -11.68
CA VAL A 206 -21.07 -10.63 -12.78
C VAL A 206 -21.92 -9.38 -13.04
N THR A 207 -21.45 -8.21 -12.64
CA THR A 207 -22.06 -6.93 -13.03
C THR A 207 -21.73 -6.67 -14.50
N LYS A 208 -22.66 -7.04 -15.37
CA LYS A 208 -22.77 -6.48 -16.72
C LYS A 208 -23.15 -5.00 -16.59
N VAL A 209 -22.38 -4.15 -17.25
CA VAL A 209 -22.70 -2.75 -17.51
C VAL A 209 -24.01 -2.71 -18.29
N ALA A 210 -25.00 -1.99 -17.79
CA ALA A 210 -26.22 -1.67 -18.54
C ALA A 210 -26.39 -0.15 -18.60
N ASP A 211 -26.80 0.23 -19.80
CA ASP A 211 -26.94 1.52 -20.45
C ASP A 211 -28.00 2.44 -19.82
N ASP A 212 -27.96 3.71 -20.24
CA ASP A 212 -28.73 4.87 -19.78
C ASP A 212 -30.26 4.70 -19.69
N THR A 213 -30.89 5.33 -18.70
CA THR A 213 -32.11 6.15 -18.89
C THR A 213 -32.26 7.17 -17.74
N LEU A 214 -32.43 8.44 -18.12
CA LEU A 214 -32.67 9.61 -17.27
C LEU A 214 -33.99 9.52 -16.47
N GLN A 215 -33.97 9.97 -15.22
CA GLN A 215 -35.13 10.64 -14.61
C GLN A 215 -34.69 11.62 -13.51
N GLU A 216 -35.02 12.88 -13.73
CA GLU A 216 -34.92 14.02 -12.80
C GLU A 216 -35.86 13.83 -11.60
N ILE A 217 -35.43 14.15 -10.37
CA ILE A 217 -36.28 14.76 -9.32
C ILE A 217 -35.41 15.71 -8.47
N SER A 218 -36.07 16.82 -8.11
CA SER A 218 -35.67 18.14 -7.64
C SER A 218 -35.12 18.28 -6.22
N ASP A 219 -34.55 19.48 -6.01
CA ASP A 219 -34.06 20.14 -4.80
C ASP A 219 -34.99 20.09 -3.58
N GLU A 220 -34.40 20.12 -2.37
CA GLU A 220 -34.79 21.07 -1.33
C GLU A 220 -33.73 21.18 -0.21
N ALA A 221 -33.58 22.39 0.30
CA ALA A 221 -32.47 22.92 1.08
C ALA A 221 -32.55 22.62 2.60
N CYS A 222 -31.43 22.82 3.30
CA CYS A 222 -31.45 23.35 4.66
C CYS A 222 -30.18 24.17 4.93
N SER A 223 -30.43 25.44 5.23
CA SER A 223 -29.48 26.52 5.55
C SER A 223 -29.52 26.86 7.05
N SER A 224 -28.38 27.19 7.65
CA SER A 224 -28.14 28.31 8.63
C SER A 224 -26.75 28.14 9.28
N PHE A 225 -25.81 29.09 9.13
CA PHE A 225 -25.52 30.29 9.96
C PHE A 225 -25.00 29.95 11.37
N ASP A 226 -23.68 30.02 11.64
CA ASP A 226 -22.87 31.14 12.20
C ASP A 226 -22.49 30.77 13.66
N THR A 227 -21.26 30.94 14.17
CA THR A 227 -20.52 32.20 14.39
C THR A 227 -19.04 31.93 14.73
N ALA A 228 -18.20 32.93 14.42
CA ALA A 228 -16.84 33.10 14.92
C ALA A 228 -16.81 34.11 16.07
N ASN A 229 -15.94 33.88 17.06
CA ASN A 229 -15.33 34.82 18.04
C ASN A 229 -14.57 33.97 19.08
N ASP A 230 -13.53 34.39 19.80
CA ASP A 230 -12.46 35.37 19.63
C ASP A 230 -11.43 35.08 20.76
N ASP A 231 -10.21 35.54 20.56
CA ASP A 231 -8.96 35.59 21.35
C ASP A 231 -8.91 35.35 22.91
N SER A 232 -7.81 34.71 23.34
CA SER A 232 -6.71 35.31 24.16
C SER A 232 -6.17 34.56 25.40
N SER A 233 -4.83 34.43 25.40
CA SER A 233 -3.85 34.52 26.53
C SER A 233 -3.50 33.31 27.41
N GLY A 234 -2.18 33.11 27.64
CA GLY A 234 -1.69 32.72 28.97
C GLY A 234 -0.73 31.52 29.14
N GLY A 235 0.38 31.47 28.40
CA GLY A 235 1.69 30.88 28.74
C GLY A 235 1.86 29.73 29.75
N LYS A 236 2.46 28.62 29.27
CA LYS A 236 3.69 28.01 29.84
C LYS A 236 4.36 27.15 28.76
N THR A 237 5.52 27.59 28.33
CA THR A 237 6.39 26.96 27.33
C THR A 237 7.00 25.67 27.88
N GLN A 238 6.47 24.53 27.46
CA GLN A 238 7.27 23.33 27.25
C GLN A 238 7.54 23.25 25.76
N ALA A 239 8.81 23.43 25.38
CA ALA A 239 9.27 23.16 24.03
C ALA A 239 9.23 21.65 23.80
N GLU A 240 8.05 21.15 23.48
CA GLU A 240 7.81 19.81 22.97
C GLU A 240 8.48 19.75 21.59
N VAL A 241 9.64 19.09 21.52
CA VAL A 241 10.31 18.82 20.24
C VAL A 241 9.42 17.81 19.54
N LYS A 242 8.54 18.33 18.66
CA LYS A 242 7.72 17.51 17.77
C LYS A 242 8.63 16.56 17.01
N VAL A 243 8.53 15.27 17.31
CA VAL A 243 8.89 14.22 16.35
C VAL A 243 8.21 14.62 15.06
N SER A 244 8.98 14.70 13.98
CA SER A 244 8.44 15.19 12.73
C SER A 244 7.23 14.30 12.37
N PRO A 245 6.07 14.86 11.97
CA PRO A 245 4.91 14.08 11.56
C PRO A 245 5.22 13.04 10.47
N PHE A 246 6.37 13.17 9.82
CA PHE A 246 6.89 12.32 8.77
C PHE A 246 7.37 10.94 9.27
N ASP A 247 8.01 10.86 10.44
CA ASP A 247 8.59 9.62 10.97
C ASP A 247 7.54 8.69 11.61
N ALA A 248 6.45 9.28 12.14
CA ALA A 248 5.36 8.54 12.78
C ALA A 248 4.53 7.74 11.76
N GLY A 249 4.16 8.35 10.63
CA GLY A 249 3.40 7.67 9.57
C GLY A 249 4.20 6.55 8.90
N LEU A 250 5.53 6.70 8.78
CA LEU A 250 6.40 5.66 8.25
C LEU A 250 6.50 4.46 9.19
N SER A 251 6.69 4.70 10.49
CA SER A 251 6.74 3.64 11.50
C SER A 251 5.45 2.82 11.54
N GLN A 252 4.31 3.51 11.43
CA GLN A 252 3.00 2.89 11.36
C GLN A 252 2.89 1.92 10.16
N VAL A 253 3.22 2.38 8.94
CA VAL A 253 3.14 1.54 7.73
C VAL A 253 4.11 0.37 7.79
N GLN A 254 5.29 0.57 8.39
CA GLN A 254 6.26 -0.52 8.56
C GLN A 254 5.74 -1.60 9.52
N ALA A 255 5.22 -1.20 10.68
CA ALA A 255 4.61 -2.12 11.63
C ALA A 255 3.41 -2.87 11.02
N GLN A 256 2.54 -2.16 10.30
CA GLN A 256 1.42 -2.76 9.56
C GLN A 256 1.91 -3.80 8.54
N THR A 257 2.95 -3.48 7.77
CA THR A 257 3.53 -4.40 6.76
C THR A 257 4.10 -5.65 7.40
N ILE A 258 4.80 -5.51 8.53
CA ILE A 258 5.37 -6.63 9.27
C ILE A 258 4.26 -7.55 9.78
N VAL A 259 3.28 -7.00 10.50
CA VAL A 259 2.16 -7.78 11.05
C VAL A 259 1.36 -8.45 9.93
N PHE A 260 1.10 -7.73 8.84
CA PHE A 260 0.36 -8.27 7.72
C PHE A 260 1.10 -9.41 7.01
N SER A 261 2.42 -9.35 6.92
CA SER A 261 3.24 -10.44 6.37
C SER A 261 3.12 -11.73 7.20
N PHE A 262 3.19 -11.63 8.53
CA PHE A 262 2.97 -12.78 9.42
C PHE A 262 1.56 -13.37 9.25
N TYR A 263 0.54 -12.52 9.20
CA TYR A 263 -0.84 -12.96 8.97
C TYR A 263 -1.01 -13.69 7.62
N GLN A 264 -0.49 -13.10 6.53
CA GLN A 264 -0.59 -13.70 5.20
C GLN A 264 0.15 -15.03 5.13
N ARG A 265 1.34 -15.14 5.73
CA ARG A 265 2.09 -16.41 5.79
C ARG A 265 1.35 -17.49 6.57
N LYS A 266 0.69 -17.13 7.68
CA LYS A 266 -0.16 -18.06 8.46
C LYS A 266 -1.32 -18.60 7.62
N ARG A 267 -1.93 -17.78 6.75
CA ARG A 267 -3.03 -18.17 5.86
C ARG A 267 -2.56 -18.88 4.58
N HIS A 268 -1.39 -18.48 4.07
CA HIS A 268 -0.82 -18.88 2.80
C HIS A 268 0.69 -19.16 2.99
N PRO A 269 1.06 -20.35 3.48
CA PRO A 269 2.45 -20.69 3.77
C PRO A 269 3.40 -20.60 2.56
N GLU A 270 2.87 -20.57 1.34
CA GLU A 270 3.60 -20.42 0.08
C GLU A 270 4.01 -18.97 -0.21
N VAL A 271 3.35 -17.97 0.40
CA VAL A 271 3.61 -16.56 0.15
C VAL A 271 4.91 -16.13 0.85
N GLY A 272 5.86 -15.59 0.09
CA GLY A 272 7.11 -15.02 0.61
C GLY A 272 6.96 -13.54 0.98
N LEU A 273 7.34 -12.64 0.06
CA LEU A 273 7.20 -11.20 0.23
C LEU A 273 5.73 -10.77 0.17
N VAL A 274 5.30 -9.99 1.15
CA VAL A 274 3.94 -9.44 1.24
C VAL A 274 3.99 -7.93 1.07
N PRO A 275 3.28 -7.36 0.08
CA PRO A 275 3.25 -5.93 -0.13
C PRO A 275 2.24 -5.19 0.74
N SER A 276 2.58 -3.96 1.11
CA SER A 276 1.66 -2.90 1.55
C SER A 276 1.88 -1.65 0.71
N ILE A 277 0.80 -0.95 0.36
CA ILE A 277 0.84 0.28 -0.43
C ILE A 277 0.48 1.45 0.47
N ALA A 278 1.40 2.39 0.63
CA ALA A 278 1.07 3.69 1.23
C ALA A 278 0.76 4.70 0.13
N VAL A 279 -0.29 5.51 0.31
CA VAL A 279 -0.64 6.58 -0.63
C VAL A 279 -0.82 7.88 0.14
N ARG A 280 -0.03 8.91 -0.20
CA ARG A 280 -0.10 10.24 0.45
C ARG A 280 -0.91 11.23 -0.37
N ARG A 281 -1.57 12.16 0.34
CA ARG A 281 -2.42 13.22 -0.23
C ARG A 281 -1.69 14.54 -0.48
N THR A 282 -0.63 14.84 0.27
CA THR A 282 0.06 16.14 0.16
C THR A 282 0.67 16.27 -1.23
N HIS A 283 0.51 17.44 -1.86
CA HIS A 283 0.99 17.84 -3.21
C HIS A 283 0.03 17.65 -4.40
N ILE A 284 -1.26 17.94 -4.21
CA ILE A 284 -2.26 18.02 -5.28
C ILE A 284 -1.96 19.10 -6.35
N HIS A 285 -0.99 20.01 -6.19
CA HIS A 285 -0.57 20.95 -7.24
C HIS A 285 0.97 20.94 -7.37
N ARG A 286 1.48 20.37 -8.47
CA ARG A 286 2.90 20.15 -8.83
C ARG A 286 3.66 19.14 -7.93
N ALA A 287 3.88 17.95 -8.50
CA ALA A 287 4.97 17.01 -8.24
C ALA A 287 5.13 16.47 -6.80
N LEU A 288 5.36 15.15 -6.72
CA LEU A 288 5.69 14.36 -5.52
C LEU A 288 4.56 14.18 -4.51
N GLY A 289 3.80 13.10 -4.68
CA GLY A 289 2.99 12.50 -3.62
C GLY A 289 3.44 11.06 -3.45
N ASP A 290 4.29 10.82 -2.45
CA ASP A 290 5.03 9.60 -2.17
C ASP A 290 4.09 8.39 -2.00
N SER A 291 4.00 7.56 -3.05
CA SER A 291 3.53 6.19 -2.91
C SER A 291 4.73 5.26 -2.92
N GLY A 292 4.99 4.63 -1.77
CA GLY A 292 6.03 3.64 -1.59
C GLY A 292 5.39 2.28 -1.39
N ASN A 293 5.91 1.27 -2.07
CA ASN A 293 5.54 -0.12 -1.85
C ASN A 293 6.49 -0.70 -0.82
N TYR A 294 5.94 -1.20 0.26
CA TYR A 294 6.67 -1.87 1.33
C TYR A 294 6.50 -3.35 1.15
N PHE A 295 7.57 -4.12 1.21
CA PHE A 295 7.51 -5.58 1.12
C PHE A 295 8.24 -6.17 2.30
N TYR A 296 7.63 -7.15 2.95
CA TYR A 296 8.29 -7.88 4.03
C TYR A 296 8.07 -9.38 3.88
N ASP A 297 9.16 -10.15 3.97
CA ASP A 297 9.15 -11.61 4.05
C ASP A 297 9.48 -12.00 5.50
N CYS A 298 8.46 -12.42 6.23
CA CYS A 298 8.59 -12.80 7.64
C CYS A 298 9.29 -14.15 7.84
N HIS A 299 9.50 -14.96 6.80
CA HIS A 299 10.24 -16.22 6.92
C HIS A 299 11.73 -16.00 6.71
N LYS A 300 12.07 -15.20 5.70
CA LYS A 300 13.46 -14.87 5.35
C LYS A 300 14.01 -13.66 6.09
N ASP A 301 13.16 -12.93 6.82
CA ASP A 301 13.46 -11.68 7.53
C ASP A 301 14.08 -10.63 6.59
N ILE A 302 13.36 -10.31 5.51
CA ILE A 302 13.80 -9.36 4.48
C ILE A 302 12.77 -8.25 4.36
N TYR A 303 13.20 -7.00 4.52
CA TYR A 303 12.38 -5.81 4.37
C TYR A 303 12.86 -4.96 3.21
N LEU A 304 11.97 -4.72 2.25
CA LEU A 304 12.22 -3.99 1.03
C LEU A 304 11.30 -2.77 0.95
N LEU A 305 11.84 -1.67 0.44
CA LEU A 305 11.10 -0.44 0.19
C LEU A 305 11.32 0.02 -1.24
N SER A 306 10.27 0.16 -2.03
CA SER A 306 10.41 0.83 -3.32
C SER A 306 10.67 2.32 -3.11
N LYS A 307 11.46 2.93 -4.00
CA LYS A 307 11.45 4.38 -4.15
C LYS A 307 10.04 4.88 -4.50
N GLU A 308 9.85 6.17 -4.28
CA GLU A 308 8.59 6.86 -4.51
C GLU A 308 8.20 6.83 -5.99
N MET A 309 7.00 6.36 -6.28
CA MET A 309 6.48 6.29 -7.63
C MET A 309 5.35 7.32 -7.80
N PRO A 310 5.50 8.34 -8.68
CA PRO A 310 4.45 9.33 -8.87
C PRO A 310 3.27 8.70 -9.61
N LEU A 311 2.06 8.82 -9.05
CA LEU A 311 0.84 8.29 -9.66
C LEU A 311 0.49 9.00 -10.97
N PHE A 312 0.71 10.32 -11.04
CA PHE A 312 0.43 11.14 -12.21
C PHE A 312 1.72 11.64 -12.86
N GLN A 313 1.69 11.80 -14.18
CA GLN A 313 2.77 12.38 -14.96
C GLN A 313 2.32 13.73 -15.56
N GLY A 314 3.27 14.65 -15.75
CA GLY A 314 3.01 15.93 -16.41
C GLY A 314 2.03 16.84 -15.67
N LYS A 315 1.52 17.84 -16.39
CA LYS A 315 0.56 18.84 -15.88
C LYS A 315 -0.90 18.51 -16.21
N ASP A 316 -1.13 17.54 -17.10
CA ASP A 316 -2.45 17.16 -17.59
C ASP A 316 -3.20 16.21 -16.63
N GLY A 317 -2.50 15.73 -15.59
CA GLY A 317 -3.03 14.78 -14.62
C GLY A 317 -3.25 13.39 -15.22
N SER A 318 -2.49 13.05 -16.28
CA SER A 318 -2.49 11.69 -16.82
C SER A 318 -1.78 10.72 -15.89
N LEU A 319 -2.21 9.46 -15.88
CA LEU A 319 -1.55 8.43 -15.07
C LEU A 319 -0.14 8.17 -15.58
N ASN A 320 0.80 8.03 -14.65
CA ASN A 320 2.14 7.57 -14.98
C ASN A 320 2.07 6.08 -15.35
N PHE A 321 2.38 5.77 -16.60
CA PHE A 321 2.22 4.41 -17.11
C PHE A 321 3.20 3.41 -16.48
N VAL A 322 4.39 3.86 -16.05
CA VAL A 322 5.36 3.01 -15.35
C VAL A 322 4.85 2.66 -13.95
N THR A 323 4.33 3.66 -13.21
CA THR A 323 3.70 3.45 -11.90
C THR A 323 2.45 2.57 -11.99
N LEU A 324 1.67 2.70 -13.08
CA LEU A 324 0.52 1.83 -13.36
C LEU A 324 0.93 0.37 -13.47
N VAL A 325 1.95 0.07 -14.28
CA VAL A 325 2.46 -1.30 -14.45
C VAL A 325 3.04 -1.82 -13.13
N ALA A 326 3.82 -1.00 -12.40
CA ALA A 326 4.34 -1.37 -11.09
C ALA A 326 3.21 -1.68 -10.09
N THR A 327 2.15 -0.86 -10.07
CA THR A 327 1.00 -1.07 -9.20
C THR A 327 0.27 -2.37 -9.57
N TRP A 328 0.07 -2.65 -10.86
CA TRP A 328 -0.51 -3.91 -11.33
C TRP A 328 0.27 -5.14 -10.86
N LEU A 329 1.61 -5.07 -10.89
CA LEU A 329 2.48 -6.11 -10.36
C LEU A 329 2.23 -6.33 -8.85
N VAL A 330 2.16 -5.24 -8.08
CA VAL A 330 1.99 -5.26 -6.62
C VAL A 330 0.62 -5.76 -6.20
N VAL A 331 -0.47 -5.25 -6.77
CA VAL A 331 -1.83 -5.64 -6.35
C VAL A 331 -2.18 -7.08 -6.72
N ASN A 332 -1.43 -7.69 -7.65
CA ASN A 332 -1.55 -9.09 -8.05
C ASN A 332 -0.31 -9.93 -7.64
N TYR A 333 0.36 -9.54 -6.54
CA TYR A 333 1.63 -10.15 -6.13
C TYR A 333 1.56 -11.67 -5.95
N LYS A 334 0.45 -12.22 -5.46
CA LYS A 334 0.29 -13.67 -5.26
C LYS A 334 0.50 -14.48 -6.55
N GLN A 335 0.25 -13.86 -7.71
CA GLN A 335 0.41 -14.48 -9.03
C GLN A 335 1.68 -14.03 -9.75
N LEU A 336 2.07 -12.76 -9.59
CA LEU A 336 3.08 -12.12 -10.43
C LEU A 336 4.46 -11.99 -9.77
N MET A 337 4.53 -12.12 -8.44
CA MET A 337 5.76 -12.00 -7.67
C MET A 337 6.52 -13.32 -7.65
N THR A 338 7.84 -13.25 -7.81
CA THR A 338 8.75 -14.40 -7.67
C THR A 338 9.38 -14.51 -6.28
N GLY A 339 9.33 -13.43 -5.49
CA GLY A 339 9.97 -13.33 -4.18
C GLY A 339 11.35 -12.66 -4.26
N ALA A 340 12.06 -12.63 -3.13
CA ALA A 340 13.43 -12.14 -3.08
C ALA A 340 14.36 -13.01 -3.94
N THR A 341 15.35 -12.40 -4.59
CA THR A 341 16.37 -13.12 -5.34
C THR A 341 17.43 -13.70 -4.40
N GLU A 342 18.23 -14.66 -4.86
CA GLU A 342 19.34 -15.18 -4.07
C GLU A 342 20.34 -14.10 -3.64
N GLU A 343 20.50 -13.05 -4.44
CA GLU A 343 21.39 -11.92 -4.11
C GLU A 343 20.83 -11.11 -2.94
N ILE A 344 19.54 -10.79 -2.96
CA ILE A 344 18.84 -10.14 -1.84
C ILE A 344 18.87 -11.03 -0.58
N GLU A 345 18.79 -12.34 -0.74
CA GLU A 345 18.79 -13.29 0.38
C GLU A 345 20.15 -13.47 1.04
N LYS A 346 21.23 -13.34 0.25
CA LYS A 346 22.63 -13.40 0.73
C LYS A 346 23.00 -12.16 1.54
N ASP A 347 22.25 -11.07 1.37
CA ASP A 347 22.46 -9.85 2.14
C ASP A 347 22.08 -9.97 3.61
N VAL A 348 22.40 -8.91 4.33
CA VAL A 348 22.07 -8.75 5.74
C VAL A 348 20.54 -8.81 5.91
N LYS A 349 20.11 -9.67 6.84
CA LYS A 349 18.72 -9.75 7.28
C LYS A 349 18.23 -8.41 7.81
N PHE A 350 16.92 -8.20 7.73
CA PHE A 350 16.29 -7.04 8.34
C PHE A 350 16.59 -6.99 9.84
N GLY A 351 16.64 -8.12 10.53
CA GLY A 351 17.07 -8.22 11.92
C GLY A 351 15.92 -8.15 12.92
N LEU A 352 14.68 -8.35 12.47
CA LEU A 352 13.53 -8.44 13.38
C LEU A 352 13.57 -9.75 14.18
N MET A 353 14.01 -10.84 13.55
CA MET A 353 14.14 -12.13 14.22
C MET A 353 15.23 -12.13 15.28
N ASP A 354 16.26 -11.32 15.11
CA ASP A 354 17.36 -11.18 16.07
C ASP A 354 17.02 -10.16 17.17
N ALA A 355 16.21 -9.16 16.85
CA ALA A 355 15.85 -8.10 17.79
C ALA A 355 14.79 -8.53 18.82
N PHE A 356 13.93 -9.50 18.48
CA PHE A 356 12.79 -9.90 19.32
C PHE A 356 13.10 -11.17 20.11
N SER A 357 12.53 -11.28 21.31
CA SER A 357 12.60 -12.53 22.08
C SER A 357 11.82 -13.65 21.39
N SER A 358 12.15 -14.91 21.70
CA SER A 358 11.39 -16.08 21.24
C SER A 358 9.90 -15.94 21.51
N ASP A 359 9.56 -15.51 22.73
CA ASP A 359 8.18 -15.39 23.19
C ASP A 359 7.41 -14.34 22.38
N SER A 360 8.06 -13.20 22.09
CA SER A 360 7.47 -12.17 21.23
C SER A 360 7.25 -12.69 19.81
N LEU A 361 8.25 -13.37 19.23
CA LEU A 361 8.15 -13.94 17.89
C LEU A 361 7.07 -15.01 17.78
N ASP A 362 6.80 -15.77 18.84
CA ASP A 362 5.75 -16.77 18.85
C ASP A 362 4.35 -16.15 18.73
N TYR A 363 4.13 -14.98 19.37
CA TYR A 363 2.91 -14.19 19.15
C TYR A 363 2.77 -13.72 17.70
N TYR A 364 3.87 -13.31 17.05
CA TYR A 364 3.83 -12.94 15.63
C TYR A 364 3.54 -14.15 14.72
N LYS A 365 4.17 -15.30 14.97
CA LYS A 365 4.04 -16.50 14.12
C LYS A 365 2.68 -17.18 14.27
N SER A 366 2.13 -17.21 15.48
CA SER A 366 0.95 -18.02 15.78
C SER A 366 -0.26 -17.19 16.26
N GLY A 367 -0.01 -16.08 16.95
CA GLY A 367 -1.01 -15.25 17.63
C GLY A 367 -1.62 -14.12 16.81
N ILE A 368 -1.11 -13.82 15.60
CA ILE A 368 -1.71 -12.77 14.76
C ILE A 368 -3.04 -13.24 14.18
N GLU A 369 -4.07 -12.44 14.40
CA GLU A 369 -5.40 -12.62 13.88
C GLU A 369 -5.93 -11.31 13.30
N MET A 370 -6.90 -11.44 12.39
CA MET A 370 -7.67 -10.31 11.88
C MET A 370 -9.12 -10.61 12.25
N THR A 371 -9.54 -10.09 13.39
CA THR A 371 -10.85 -10.26 14.03
C THR A 371 -11.12 -9.01 14.87
N PRO A 372 -12.40 -8.74 15.22
CA PRO A 372 -12.71 -7.72 16.21
C PRO A 372 -12.08 -8.12 17.55
N PHE A 373 -11.01 -7.45 17.96
CA PHE A 373 -10.55 -7.49 19.35
C PHE A 373 -11.40 -6.51 20.17
N ASP A 374 -11.97 -6.96 21.28
CA ASP A 374 -12.56 -6.06 22.29
C ASP A 374 -11.42 -5.27 22.94
N THR A 375 -11.17 -4.08 22.42
CA THR A 375 -10.21 -3.13 23.02
C THR A 375 -10.76 -2.48 24.29
N ASP A 376 -12.05 -2.66 24.58
CA ASP A 376 -12.78 -1.98 25.65
C ASP A 376 -12.50 -2.56 27.06
N ASN A 377 -11.77 -3.66 27.18
CA ASN A 377 -11.39 -4.28 28.46
C ASN A 377 -9.91 -4.10 28.84
N HIS A 378 -9.14 -3.36 28.06
CA HIS A 378 -7.82 -2.93 28.50
C HIS A 378 -7.96 -1.58 29.17
N ASP A 379 -8.16 -1.64 30.50
CA ASP A 379 -7.97 -0.52 31.40
C ASP A 379 -6.75 0.29 30.97
N ASP A 380 -6.88 1.60 31.07
CA ASP A 380 -5.98 2.67 30.68
C ASP A 380 -4.51 2.43 31.12
N PHE A 381 -3.80 1.50 30.46
CA PHE A 381 -2.40 1.17 30.72
C PHE A 381 -1.46 2.32 30.31
N SER A 382 -2.01 3.40 29.75
CA SER A 382 -1.31 4.68 29.57
C SER A 382 -0.77 5.25 30.89
N THR A 383 -1.31 4.82 32.05
CA THR A 383 -0.86 5.27 33.37
C THR A 383 0.07 4.31 34.13
N LEU A 384 0.32 3.08 33.64
CA LEU A 384 1.01 2.04 34.42
C LEU A 384 2.40 1.66 33.91
N ILE A 385 2.90 2.30 32.86
CA ILE A 385 4.27 2.09 32.42
C ILE A 385 4.93 3.46 32.39
N GLY A 386 5.97 3.63 33.21
CA GLY A 386 7.05 4.56 32.91
C GLY A 386 7.67 4.12 31.59
N VAL A 387 6.99 4.42 30.49
CA VAL A 387 7.51 4.34 29.14
C VAL A 387 8.83 5.10 29.20
N PRO A 388 9.95 4.55 28.74
CA PRO A 388 11.09 5.36 28.38
C PRO A 388 10.67 6.26 27.21
N THR A 389 9.92 7.31 27.51
CA THR A 389 9.77 8.52 26.70
C THR A 389 11.05 9.34 26.72
N SER A 390 12.10 8.83 27.37
CA SER A 390 13.29 9.60 27.60
C SER A 390 13.95 9.87 26.25
N GLN A 391 14.01 11.17 25.94
CA GLN A 391 14.89 11.80 24.96
C GLN A 391 16.29 11.17 24.89
N ARG A 392 16.75 10.45 25.92
CA ARG A 392 17.98 9.69 25.93
C ARG A 392 18.06 8.63 24.84
N ASP A 393 17.02 7.87 24.52
CA ASP A 393 17.15 6.80 23.50
C ASP A 393 17.16 7.39 22.09
N TYR A 394 16.36 8.43 21.85
CA TYR A 394 16.37 9.20 20.62
C TYR A 394 17.65 10.02 20.43
N ALA A 395 18.17 10.64 21.50
CA ALA A 395 19.44 11.36 21.49
C ALA A 395 20.63 10.40 21.38
N THR A 396 20.57 9.20 21.96
CA THR A 396 21.62 8.18 21.84
C THR A 396 21.65 7.60 20.43
N ALA A 397 20.49 7.33 19.81
CA ALA A 397 20.42 6.94 18.40
C ALA A 397 20.94 8.07 17.47
N LYS A 398 20.63 9.33 17.78
CA LYS A 398 21.12 10.49 17.03
C LYS A 398 22.61 10.79 17.26
N LEU A 399 23.14 10.53 18.47
CA LEU A 399 24.57 10.63 18.81
C LEU A 399 25.38 9.48 18.21
N MET A 400 24.82 8.28 18.15
CA MET A 400 25.43 7.16 17.42
C MET A 400 25.54 7.51 15.93
N LYS A 401 24.55 8.21 15.34
CA LYS A 401 24.62 8.69 13.95
C LYS A 401 25.71 9.74 13.70
N SER A 402 26.10 10.55 14.71
CA SER A 402 27.16 11.56 14.58
C SER A 402 28.58 11.04 14.81
N ASN A 403 28.73 9.82 15.34
CA ASN A 403 30.04 9.21 15.61
C ASN A 403 30.48 8.19 14.54
N TRP A 404 29.68 8.01 13.47
CA TRP A 404 29.96 7.12 12.34
C TRP A 404 30.08 7.86 10.98
N LEU A 405 30.10 9.20 11.00
CA LEU A 405 30.59 10.08 9.92
C LEU A 405 31.92 10.66 10.38
#